data_AF-A0A0U9H3M9-F1
#
_entry.id   AF-A0A0U9H3M9-F1
#
_cell.length_a   1.000
_cell.length_b   1.000
_cell.length_c   1.000
_cell.angle_alpha   90.00
_cell.angle_beta   90.00
_cell.angle_gamma   90.00
#
_symmetry.space_group_name_H-M   'P 1'
#
loop_
_entity.id
_entity.type
_entity.pdbx_description
1 polymer ?
#
loop_
_entity_poly.entity_id
_entity_poly.type
_entity_poly.pdbx_seq_one_letter_code
_entity_poly.pdbx_strand_id
1 'polypeptide(L)'
;MQQLFKYNWQVRDEWFDWCDQLPDSELNKKRTGGTGSILYTLFHIIDVEYSWIRAIEGKEDVTFSFEEYQSINKLKKLSDTLRLELESFLDRLEEINLEEKIKASWQEDEYIAENVMNHVLVHEIHHIGQLSVWARELNKKPVSAKLIGREL
;
A
#
# COMPACT_ATOMS: atom_id res chain seq x y z
N MET A 1 -14.43 1.64 -7.90
CA MET A 1 -13.03 1.91 -7.49
C MET A 1 -12.87 1.85 -5.97
N GLN A 2 -13.65 2.61 -5.19
CA GLN A 2 -13.59 2.64 -3.71
C GLN A 2 -13.60 1.25 -3.03
N GLN A 3 -14.40 0.30 -3.52
CA GLN A 3 -14.43 -1.07 -2.97
C GLN A 3 -13.06 -1.75 -2.97
N LEU A 4 -12.25 -1.54 -4.01
CA LEU A 4 -10.92 -2.15 -4.11
C LEU A 4 -9.91 -1.49 -3.16
N PHE A 5 -10.03 -0.18 -2.87
CA PHE A 5 -9.23 0.47 -1.83
C PHE A 5 -9.56 -0.11 -0.45
N LYS A 6 -10.85 -0.21 -0.11
CA LYS A 6 -11.30 -0.82 1.15
C LYS A 6 -10.84 -2.27 1.30
N TYR A 7 -10.92 -3.04 0.22
CA TYR A 7 -10.37 -4.40 0.17
C TYR A 7 -8.86 -4.41 0.44
N ASN A 8 -8.09 -3.57 -0.25
CA ASN A 8 -6.65 -3.49 -0.09
C ASN A 8 -6.28 -3.12 1.36
N TRP A 9 -6.93 -2.11 1.93
CA TRP A 9 -6.71 -1.70 3.32
C TRP A 9 -7.04 -2.79 4.32
N GLN A 10 -8.18 -3.48 4.18
CA GLN A 10 -8.53 -4.60 5.05
C GLN A 10 -7.50 -5.73 4.96
N VAL A 11 -7.06 -6.10 3.75
CA VAL A 11 -6.06 -7.14 3.56
C VAL A 11 -4.70 -6.71 4.14
N ARG A 12 -4.31 -5.45 3.96
CA ARG A 12 -3.08 -4.88 4.54
C ARG A 12 -3.10 -4.93 6.07
N ASP A 13 -4.24 -4.62 6.69
CA ASP A 13 -4.40 -4.72 8.15
C ASP A 13 -4.27 -6.16 8.64
N GLU A 14 -4.87 -7.12 7.93
CA GLU A 14 -4.69 -8.55 8.21
C GLU A 14 -3.23 -8.98 8.03
N TRP A 15 -2.47 -8.38 7.12
CA TRP A 15 -1.04 -8.62 6.97
C TRP A 15 -0.21 -7.99 8.09
N PHE A 16 -0.60 -6.84 8.61
CA PHE A 16 0.02 -6.29 9.82
C PHE A 16 -0.16 -7.25 10.99
N ASP A 17 -1.38 -7.72 11.21
CA ASP A 17 -1.67 -8.69 12.29
C ASP A 17 -0.96 -10.04 12.05
N TRP A 18 -0.85 -10.47 10.79
CA TRP A 18 -0.07 -11.65 10.42
C TRP A 18 1.43 -11.47 10.71
N CYS A 19 1.97 -10.25 10.64
CA CYS A 19 3.38 -9.97 10.92
C CYS A 19 3.73 -10.05 12.41
N ASP A 20 2.76 -9.86 13.32
CA ASP A 20 3.00 -9.90 14.78
C ASP A 20 3.51 -11.25 15.28
N GLN A 21 3.34 -12.32 14.50
CA GLN A 21 3.87 -13.65 14.83
C GLN A 21 5.35 -13.85 14.45
N LEU A 22 5.99 -12.86 13.81
CA LEU A 22 7.36 -12.94 13.33
C LEU A 22 8.29 -12.04 14.16
N PRO A 23 9.53 -12.49 14.42
CA PRO A 23 10.53 -11.59 14.99
C PRO A 23 10.96 -10.53 13.94
N ASP A 24 11.41 -9.37 14.41
CA ASP A 24 11.90 -8.28 13.56
C ASP A 24 12.99 -8.74 12.58
N SER A 25 13.80 -9.73 12.96
CA SER A 25 14.83 -10.32 12.11
C SER A 25 14.25 -11.02 10.87
N GLU A 26 13.10 -11.68 10.97
CA GLU A 26 12.43 -12.34 9.83
C GLU A 26 11.64 -11.35 8.98
N LEU A 27 11.11 -10.28 9.58
CA LEU A 27 10.44 -9.18 8.87
C LEU A 27 11.43 -8.40 7.99
N ASN A 28 12.64 -8.15 8.48
CA ASN A 28 13.70 -7.43 7.78
C ASN A 28 14.61 -8.33 6.92
N LYS A 29 14.45 -9.65 6.99
CA LYS A 29 15.30 -10.61 6.26
C LYS A 29 15.21 -10.37 4.77
N LYS A 30 16.38 -10.33 4.11
CA LYS A 30 16.47 -10.26 2.66
C LYS A 30 15.91 -11.54 2.03
N ARG A 31 15.00 -11.38 1.08
CA ARG A 31 14.36 -12.45 0.32
C ARG A 31 14.49 -12.17 -1.18
N THR A 32 14.36 -13.21 -1.98
CA THR A 32 14.32 -13.06 -3.45
C THR A 32 12.91 -12.62 -3.86
N GLY A 33 12.84 -11.66 -4.78
CA GLY A 33 11.59 -11.12 -5.31
C GLY A 33 11.16 -9.79 -4.67
N GLY A 34 10.24 -9.09 -5.33
CA GLY A 34 9.66 -7.85 -4.83
C GLY A 34 10.69 -6.78 -4.48
N THR A 35 10.44 -6.08 -3.37
CA THR A 35 11.34 -5.05 -2.83
C THR A 35 12.35 -5.62 -1.81
N GLY A 36 12.37 -6.94 -1.61
CA GLY A 36 13.46 -7.63 -0.92
C GLY A 36 13.26 -7.94 0.57
N SER A 37 12.20 -7.45 1.24
CA SER A 37 11.82 -7.91 2.59
C SER A 37 10.33 -7.71 2.86
N ILE A 38 9.78 -8.41 3.86
CA ILE A 38 8.36 -8.30 4.23
C ILE A 38 8.06 -6.88 4.72
N LEU A 39 8.88 -6.37 5.64
CA LEU A 39 8.67 -5.06 6.25
C LEU A 39 8.78 -3.94 5.23
N TYR A 40 9.80 -3.99 4.37
CA TYR A 40 9.98 -2.97 3.34
C TYR A 40 8.90 -3.04 2.25
N THR A 41 8.35 -4.22 1.97
CA THR A 41 7.21 -4.36 1.05
C THR A 41 5.98 -3.62 1.58
N LEU A 42 5.64 -3.79 2.87
CA LEU A 42 4.53 -3.07 3.48
C LEU A 42 4.77 -1.55 3.50
N PHE A 43 5.98 -1.11 3.84
CA PHE A 43 6.37 0.30 3.74
C PHE A 43 6.18 0.85 2.32
N HIS A 44 6.71 0.14 1.32
CA HIS A 44 6.66 0.55 -0.08
C HIS A 44 5.23 0.69 -0.61
N ILE A 45 4.33 -0.22 -0.22
CA ILE A 45 2.90 -0.13 -0.56
C ILE A 45 2.30 1.18 -0.04
N ILE A 46 2.53 1.51 1.23
CA ILE A 46 1.95 2.69 1.90
C ILE A 46 2.50 3.97 1.28
N ASP A 47 3.82 4.01 1.07
CA ASP A 47 4.55 5.13 0.47
C ASP A 47 4.02 5.43 -0.95
N VAL A 48 3.97 4.42 -1.82
CA VAL A 48 3.50 4.57 -3.20
C VAL A 48 2.03 4.96 -3.28
N GLU A 49 1.16 4.34 -2.46
CA GLU A 49 -0.26 4.72 -2.40
C GLU A 49 -0.39 6.21 -2.05
N TYR A 50 0.23 6.63 -0.96
CA TYR A 50 0.06 7.99 -0.45
C TYR A 50 0.63 9.04 -1.42
N SER A 51 1.84 8.83 -1.95
CA SER A 51 2.45 9.74 -2.90
C SER A 51 1.56 9.93 -4.14
N TRP A 52 1.11 8.84 -4.78
CA TRP A 52 0.28 8.95 -5.98
C TRP A 52 -1.06 9.63 -5.73
N ILE A 53 -1.73 9.35 -4.61
CA ILE A 53 -2.98 10.03 -4.27
C ILE A 53 -2.74 11.53 -4.07
N ARG A 54 -1.63 11.93 -3.41
CA ARG A 54 -1.28 13.34 -3.28
C ARG A 54 -1.02 14.02 -4.62
N ALA A 55 -0.35 13.34 -5.56
CA ALA A 55 -0.16 13.86 -6.90
C ALA A 55 -1.48 14.07 -7.65
N ILE A 56 -2.46 13.17 -7.47
CA ILE A 56 -3.81 13.34 -8.03
C ILE A 56 -4.51 14.55 -7.42
N GLU A 57 -4.33 14.80 -6.11
CA GLU A 57 -4.86 15.98 -5.43
C GLU A 57 -4.07 17.28 -5.72
N GLY A 58 -3.06 17.23 -6.59
CA GLY A 58 -2.22 18.39 -6.92
C GLY A 58 -1.36 18.89 -5.75
N LYS A 59 -1.10 18.03 -4.77
CA LYS A 59 -0.30 18.35 -3.58
C LYS A 59 1.16 17.94 -3.77
N GLU A 60 2.07 18.67 -3.12
CA GLU A 60 3.48 18.27 -3.03
C GLU A 60 3.64 16.91 -2.33
N ASP A 61 4.63 16.14 -2.77
CA ASP A 61 4.94 14.83 -2.19
C ASP A 61 5.47 14.94 -0.76
N VAL A 62 5.29 13.87 0.00
CA VAL A 62 5.87 13.72 1.34
C VAL A 62 6.71 12.45 1.34
N THR A 63 8.02 12.63 1.40
CA THR A 63 8.96 11.50 1.40
C THR A 63 9.11 10.91 2.81
N PHE A 64 8.88 9.61 2.95
CA PHE A 64 9.16 8.89 4.19
C PHE A 64 10.50 8.15 4.10
N SER A 65 11.29 8.18 5.18
CA SER A 65 12.53 7.38 5.27
C SER A 65 12.22 6.04 5.93
N PHE A 66 12.47 4.93 5.22
CA PHE A 66 12.22 3.59 5.76
C PHE A 66 12.98 3.33 7.07
N GLU A 67 14.16 3.94 7.25
CA GLU A 67 14.97 3.88 8.45
C GLU A 67 14.19 4.30 9.71
N GLU A 68 13.25 5.23 9.59
CA GLU A 68 12.41 5.68 10.69
C GLU A 68 11.32 4.68 11.08
N TYR A 69 10.96 3.78 10.15
CA TYR A 69 9.82 2.85 10.24
C TYR A 69 10.22 1.36 10.21
N GLN A 70 11.41 1.00 10.68
CA GLN A 70 11.90 -0.39 10.77
C GLN A 70 11.22 -1.25 11.86
N SER A 71 9.93 -1.02 12.14
CA SER A 71 9.11 -1.81 13.06
C SER A 71 7.68 -1.89 12.55
N ILE A 72 7.05 -3.06 12.72
CA ILE A 72 5.68 -3.30 12.27
C ILE A 72 4.68 -2.31 12.91
N ASN A 73 4.86 -2.00 14.19
CA ASN A 73 4.01 -1.05 14.92
C ASN A 73 4.13 0.37 14.37
N LYS A 74 5.34 0.77 13.96
CA LYS A 74 5.56 2.09 13.35
C LYS A 74 4.90 2.16 11.97
N LEU A 75 5.00 1.11 11.17
CA LEU A 75 4.33 1.05 9.86
C LEU A 75 2.81 1.00 9.97
N LYS A 76 2.26 0.23 10.92
CA LYS A 76 0.81 0.22 11.18
C LYS A 76 0.33 1.62 11.55
N LYS A 77 1.03 2.29 12.47
CA LYS A 77 0.73 3.69 12.83
C LYS A 77 0.85 4.65 11.65
N LEU A 78 1.85 4.50 10.78
CA LEU A 78 1.96 5.28 9.56
C LEU A 78 0.75 5.04 8.64
N SER A 79 0.41 3.78 8.36
CA SER A 79 -0.75 3.43 7.54
C SER A 79 -2.03 4.04 8.10
N ASP A 80 -2.29 3.89 9.40
CA ASP A 80 -3.48 4.43 10.07
C ASP A 80 -3.53 5.96 10.00
N THR A 81 -2.38 6.63 10.16
CA THR A 81 -2.30 8.10 10.12
C THR A 81 -2.61 8.62 8.71
N LEU A 82 -2.00 8.03 7.68
CA LEU A 82 -2.20 8.46 6.30
C LEU A 82 -3.60 8.08 5.79
N ARG A 83 -4.17 6.97 6.29
CA ARG A 83 -5.51 6.51 5.92
C ARG A 83 -6.59 7.54 6.18
N LEU A 84 -6.47 8.36 7.23
CA LEU A 84 -7.43 9.43 7.50
C LEU A 84 -7.53 10.43 6.33
N GLU A 85 -6.40 10.77 5.71
CA GLU A 85 -6.39 11.66 4.53
C GLU A 85 -6.88 10.92 3.29
N LEU A 86 -6.50 9.64 3.11
CA LEU A 86 -6.93 8.81 1.99
C LEU A 86 -8.44 8.54 2.01
N GLU A 87 -9.05 8.33 3.17
CA GLU A 87 -10.51 8.22 3.34
C GLU A 87 -11.18 9.52 2.90
N SER A 88 -10.66 10.67 3.33
CA SER A 88 -11.17 11.97 2.91
C SER A 88 -11.07 12.18 1.39
N PHE A 89 -10.00 11.68 0.76
CA PHE A 89 -9.87 11.67 -0.70
C PHE A 89 -10.92 10.77 -1.35
N LEU A 90 -11.12 9.54 -0.85
CA LEU A 90 -12.11 8.61 -1.41
C LEU A 90 -13.54 9.12 -1.28
N ASP A 91 -13.87 9.82 -0.18
CA ASP A 91 -15.19 10.44 0.02
C ASP A 91 -15.48 11.52 -1.02
N ARG A 92 -14.44 12.21 -1.51
CA ARG A 92 -14.55 13.24 -2.57
C ARG A 92 -14.24 12.70 -3.97
N LEU A 93 -14.13 11.38 -4.16
CA LEU A 93 -13.69 10.81 -5.43
C LEU A 93 -14.55 11.26 -6.63
N GLU A 94 -15.85 11.48 -6.43
CA GLU A 94 -16.77 11.97 -7.46
C GLU A 94 -16.47 13.42 -7.91
N GLU A 95 -15.77 14.20 -7.08
CA GLU A 95 -15.34 15.57 -7.38
C GLU A 95 -14.02 15.61 -8.17
N ILE A 96 -13.30 14.50 -8.23
CA ILE A 96 -12.00 14.39 -8.92
C ILE A 96 -12.22 14.13 -10.40
N ASN A 97 -11.63 14.98 -11.26
CA ASN A 97 -11.62 14.75 -12.69
C ASN A 97 -10.60 13.66 -13.07
N LEU A 98 -11.05 12.41 -13.16
CA LEU A 98 -10.18 11.28 -13.48
C LEU A 98 -9.64 11.26 -14.92
N GLU A 99 -10.19 12.09 -15.81
CA GLU A 99 -9.69 12.25 -17.19
C GLU A 99 -8.53 13.26 -17.29
N GLU A 100 -8.26 14.02 -16.22
CA GLU A 100 -7.18 15.00 -16.20
C GLU A 100 -5.80 14.33 -16.19
N LYS A 101 -4.84 15.01 -16.83
CA LYS A 101 -3.43 14.66 -16.73
C LYS A 101 -2.84 15.26 -15.46
N ILE A 102 -2.27 14.42 -14.62
CA ILE A 102 -1.55 14.84 -13.42
C ILE A 102 -0.05 14.63 -13.63
N LYS A 103 0.74 15.47 -12.95
CA LYS A 103 2.20 15.35 -12.92
C LYS A 103 2.64 15.20 -11.46
N ALA A 104 3.16 14.02 -11.14
CA ALA A 104 3.82 13.80 -9.86
C ALA A 104 5.15 14.58 -9.82
N SER A 105 5.48 15.21 -8.69
CA SER A 105 6.68 16.08 -8.58
C SER A 105 8.00 15.33 -8.75
N TRP A 106 8.00 14.01 -8.52
CA TRP A 106 9.14 13.11 -8.71
C TRP A 106 9.14 12.40 -10.07
N GLN A 107 8.25 12.78 -11.00
CA GLN A 107 8.16 12.21 -12.36
C GLN A 107 8.37 13.30 -13.42
N GLU A 108 8.96 12.90 -14.54
CA GLU A 108 9.10 13.80 -15.70
C GLU A 108 7.81 13.85 -16.54
N ASP A 109 7.15 12.70 -16.68
CA ASP A 109 5.97 12.48 -17.50
C ASP A 109 4.65 12.81 -16.78
N GLU A 110 3.62 13.08 -17.59
CA GLU A 110 2.24 13.25 -17.15
C GLU A 110 1.43 11.97 -17.39
N TYR A 111 0.50 11.68 -16.48
CA TYR A 111 -0.35 10.50 -16.54
C TYR A 111 -1.82 10.87 -16.34
N ILE A 112 -2.72 10.11 -16.96
CA ILE A 112 -4.16 10.27 -16.70
C ILE A 112 -4.46 9.81 -15.27
N ALA A 113 -5.17 10.62 -14.48
CA ALA A 113 -5.47 10.33 -13.08
C ALA A 113 -6.16 8.97 -12.88
N GLU A 114 -7.09 8.56 -13.77
CA GLU A 114 -7.69 7.22 -13.75
C GLU A 114 -6.64 6.10 -13.85
N ASN A 115 -5.63 6.24 -14.71
CA ASN A 115 -4.58 5.25 -14.87
C ASN A 115 -3.69 5.17 -13.63
N VAL A 116 -3.43 6.30 -12.99
CA VAL A 116 -2.68 6.35 -11.73
C VAL A 116 -3.48 5.67 -10.61
N MET A 117 -4.78 5.93 -10.51
CA MET A 117 -5.65 5.25 -9.54
C MET A 117 -5.66 3.72 -9.73
N ASN A 118 -5.80 3.27 -10.98
CA ASN A 118 -5.74 1.85 -11.30
C ASN A 118 -4.35 1.26 -11.00
N HIS A 119 -3.28 2.02 -11.25
CA HIS A 119 -1.92 1.63 -10.90
C HIS A 119 -1.76 1.38 -9.39
N VAL A 120 -2.22 2.32 -8.54
CA VAL A 120 -2.19 2.17 -7.08
C VAL A 120 -2.91 0.89 -6.63
N LEU A 121 -4.10 0.64 -7.17
CA LEU A 121 -4.88 -0.56 -6.84
C LEU A 121 -4.15 -1.86 -7.17
N VAL A 122 -3.60 -1.98 -8.39
CA VAL A 122 -2.91 -3.21 -8.81
C VAL A 122 -1.52 -3.35 -8.19
N HIS A 123 -0.87 -2.24 -7.83
CA HIS A 123 0.45 -2.21 -7.18
C HIS A 123 0.40 -2.90 -5.81
N GLU A 124 -0.57 -2.55 -4.97
CA GLU A 124 -0.72 -3.18 -3.67
C GLU A 124 -1.08 -4.67 -3.79
N ILE A 125 -2.03 -5.02 -4.67
CA ILE A 125 -2.40 -6.43 -4.91
C ILE A 125 -1.19 -7.25 -5.37
N HIS A 126 -0.36 -6.69 -6.25
CA HIS A 126 0.86 -7.32 -6.74
C HIS A 126 1.84 -7.61 -5.60
N HIS A 127 2.13 -6.63 -4.74
CA HIS A 127 3.07 -6.77 -3.63
C HIS A 127 2.53 -7.67 -2.51
N ILE A 128 1.25 -7.59 -2.19
CA ILE A 128 0.58 -8.53 -1.28
C ILE A 128 0.67 -9.98 -1.80
N GLY A 129 0.57 -10.17 -3.12
CA GLY A 129 0.80 -11.46 -3.76
C GLY A 129 2.20 -12.03 -3.47
N GLN A 130 3.23 -11.19 -3.47
CA GLN A 130 4.60 -11.59 -3.12
C GLN A 130 4.72 -12.03 -1.65
N LEU A 131 4.08 -11.29 -0.73
CA LEU A 131 4.04 -11.68 0.69
C LEU A 131 3.43 -13.07 0.88
N SER A 132 2.43 -13.43 0.08
CA SER A 132 1.79 -14.75 0.15
C SER A 132 2.76 -15.90 -0.15
N VAL A 133 3.74 -15.69 -1.03
CA VAL A 133 4.79 -16.67 -1.34
C VAL A 133 5.75 -16.80 -0.16
N TRP A 134 6.25 -15.68 0.36
CA TRP A 134 7.17 -15.69 1.51
C TRP A 134 6.53 -16.24 2.78
N ALA A 135 5.22 -16.03 2.98
CA ALA A 135 4.49 -16.67 4.06
C ALA A 135 4.56 -18.21 3.97
N ARG A 136 4.46 -18.77 2.77
CA ARG A 136 4.60 -20.22 2.53
C ARG A 136 6.02 -20.71 2.75
N GLU A 137 7.03 -19.95 2.33
CA GLU A 137 8.44 -20.27 2.62
C GLU A 137 8.73 -20.33 4.12
N LEU A 138 8.01 -19.54 4.92
CA LEU A 138 8.06 -19.55 6.37
C LEU A 138 7.20 -20.64 7.02
N ASN A 139 6.63 -21.57 6.22
CA ASN A 139 5.68 -22.59 6.65
C ASN A 139 4.46 -22.02 7.41
N LYS A 140 4.04 -20.82 7.04
CA LYS A 140 2.86 -20.14 7.62
C LYS A 140 1.75 -20.05 6.59
N LYS A 141 0.51 -20.03 7.08
CA LYS A 141 -0.66 -19.80 6.23
C LYS A 141 -0.68 -18.30 5.86
N PRO A 142 -0.78 -17.93 4.57
CA PRO A 142 -0.90 -16.53 4.17
C PRO A 142 -2.30 -15.99 4.50
N VAL A 143 -2.40 -14.67 4.58
CA VAL A 143 -3.67 -13.95 4.59
C VAL A 143 -4.46 -14.25 3.32
N SER A 144 -5.79 -14.29 3.42
CA SER A 144 -6.66 -14.59 2.28
C SER A 144 -6.71 -13.40 1.31
N ALA A 145 -6.35 -13.61 0.05
CA ALA A 145 -6.49 -12.61 -1.01
C ALA A 145 -7.87 -12.63 -1.72
N LYS A 146 -8.88 -13.26 -1.11
CA LYS A 146 -10.23 -13.30 -1.69
C LYS A 146 -10.91 -11.95 -1.50
N LEU A 147 -11.39 -11.34 -2.57
CA LEU A 147 -12.32 -10.22 -2.50
C LEU A 147 -13.74 -10.68 -2.11
N ILE A 148 -14.20 -11.81 -2.67
CA ILE A 148 -15.54 -12.35 -2.44
C ILE A 148 -15.66 -12.87 -1.00
N GLY A 149 -16.74 -12.47 -0.33
CA GLY A 149 -17.06 -12.88 1.04
C GLY A 149 -16.45 -12.00 2.13
N ARG A 150 -15.89 -10.84 1.77
CA ARG A 150 -15.45 -9.80 2.71
C ARG A 150 -16.56 -8.79 2.94
N GLU A 151 -16.72 -8.37 4.18
CA GLU A 151 -17.51 -7.20 4.56
C GLU A 151 -16.56 -5.98 4.54
N LEU A 152 -16.85 -5.00 3.70
CA LEU A 152 -16.00 -3.83 3.38
C LEU A 152 -16.69 -2.52 3.73
#